data_AF-M2B6C9-F1
#
_entry.id   AF-M2B6C9-F1
#
_cell.length_a   1.000
_cell.length_b   1.000
_cell.length_c   1.000
_cell.angle_alpha   90.00
_cell.angle_beta   90.00
_cell.angle_gamma   90.00
#
_symmetry.space_group_name_H-M   'P 1'
#
loop_
_entity.id
_entity.type
_entity.pdbx_description
1 polymer ?
#
loop_
_entity_poly.entity_id
_entity_poly.type
_entity_poly.pdbx_seq_one_letter_code
_entity_poly.pdbx_strand_id
1 'polypeptide(L)' 'MAEPLSKSQQSLRGRKIADMTDHQLRDWIQACEKMENWVGHAKARRGWRLSGVQAEKELDRRNNVA' A
#
# COMPACT_ATOMS: atom_id res chain seq x y z
N MET A 1 11.98 15.44 7.66
CA MET A 1 11.60 14.12 8.20
C MET A 1 12.02 13.06 7.21
N ALA A 2 12.66 11.97 7.64
CA ALA A 2 12.97 10.86 6.75
C ALA A 2 11.67 10.13 6.34
N GLU A 3 11.65 9.53 5.15
CA GLU A 3 10.52 8.73 4.69
C GLU A 3 10.36 7.50 5.61
N PRO A 4 9.12 7.15 6.06
CA PRO A 4 8.89 6.10 7.05
C PRO A 4 8.87 4.69 6.43
N LEU A 5 9.08 4.58 5.12
CA LEU A 5 8.99 3.32 4.39
C LEU A 5 10.30 2.52 4.51
N SER A 6 10.17 1.21 4.68
CA SER A 6 11.31 0.29 4.55
C SER A 6 11.74 0.16 3.08
N LYS A 7 12.92 -0.43 2.84
CA LYS A 7 13.39 -0.76 1.47
C LYS A 7 12.42 -1.69 0.72
N SER A 8 11.81 -2.66 1.41
CA SER A 8 10.79 -3.54 0.80
C SER A 8 9.57 -2.74 0.37
N GLN A 9 9.08 -1.84 1.23
CA GLN A 9 7.92 -1.00 0.94
C GLN A 9 8.19 0.01 -0.18
N GLN A 10 9.39 0.60 -0.24
CA GLN A 10 9.80 1.48 -1.33
C GLN A 10 9.82 0.73 -2.67
N SER A 11 10.30 -0.51 -2.69
CA SER A 11 10.35 -1.34 -3.92
C SER A 11 8.98 -1.69 -4.50
N LEU A 12 7.92 -1.55 -3.71
CA LEU A 12 6.54 -1.80 -4.13
C LEU A 12 5.89 -0.56 -4.78
N ARG A 13 6.52 0.62 -4.71
CA ARG A 13 6.01 1.82 -5.38
C ARG A 13 6.02 1.63 -6.89
N GLY A 14 4.87 1.83 -7.52
CA GLY A 14 4.72 1.69 -8.97
C GLY A 14 4.51 0.24 -9.45
N ARG A 15 4.55 -0.75 -8.56
CA ARG A 15 4.08 -2.10 -8.89
C ARG A 15 2.57 -2.12 -9.03
N LYS A 16 2.06 -2.94 -9.95
CA LYS A 16 0.63 -3.20 -10.07
C LYS A 16 0.19 -4.10 -8.92
N ILE A 17 -0.94 -3.74 -8.29
CA ILE A 17 -1.52 -4.49 -7.16
C ILE A 17 -1.82 -5.95 -7.55
N ALA A 18 -2.30 -6.19 -8.78
CA ALA A 18 -2.55 -7.54 -9.30
C ALA A 18 -1.30 -8.42 -9.35
N ASP A 19 -0.11 -7.83 -9.53
CA ASP A 19 1.16 -8.56 -9.65
C ASP A 19 1.85 -8.77 -8.28
N MET A 20 1.32 -8.19 -7.21
CA MET A 20 1.86 -8.36 -5.86
C MET A 20 1.45 -9.70 -5.27
N THR A 21 2.34 -10.34 -4.50
CA THR A 21 1.97 -11.50 -3.67
C THR A 21 1.17 -11.06 -2.45
N ASP A 22 0.50 -11.98 -1.74
CA ASP A 22 -0.30 -11.64 -0.56
C ASP A 22 0.55 -11.01 0.55
N HIS A 23 1.80 -11.46 0.69
CA HIS A 23 2.75 -10.85 1.61
C HIS A 23 3.09 -9.41 1.19
N GLN A 24 3.31 -9.17 -0.10
CA GLN A 24 3.58 -7.83 -0.64
C GLN A 24 2.38 -6.91 -0.53
N LEU A 25 1.15 -7.42 -0.71
CA LEU A 25 -0.08 -6.67 -0.51
C LEU A 25 -0.19 -6.20 0.96
N ARG A 26 0.06 -7.09 1.92
CA ARG A 26 0.09 -6.72 3.35
C ARG A 26 1.18 -5.67 3.65
N ASP A 27 2.37 -5.84 3.09
CA ASP A 27 3.49 -4.91 3.26
C ASP A 27 3.18 -3.52 2.65
N TRP A 28 2.45 -3.51 1.53
CA TRP A 28 2.00 -2.31 0.83
C TRP A 28 0.86 -1.58 1.56
N ILE A 29 -0.09 -2.31 2.17
CA ILE A 29 -1.14 -1.73 3.01
C ILE A 29 -0.50 -0.96 4.17
N GLN A 30 0.45 -1.58 4.89
CA GLN A 30 1.19 -0.91 5.95
C GLN A 30 2.00 0.30 5.44
N ALA A 31 2.53 0.23 4.21
CA ALA A 31 3.23 1.36 3.60
C ALA A 31 2.28 2.55 3.38
N CYS A 32 1.06 2.27 2.91
CA CYS A 32 0.04 3.29 2.68
C CYS A 32 -0.39 3.98 3.97
N GLU A 33 -0.60 3.23 5.07
CA GLU A 33 -0.93 3.79 6.38
C GLU A 33 0.18 4.69 6.94
N LYS A 34 1.43 4.25 6.86
CA LYS A 34 2.60 5.05 7.27
C LYS A 34 2.66 6.34 6.47
N MET A 35 2.43 6.27 5.16
CA MET A 35 2.50 7.44 4.29
C MET A 35 1.30 8.37 4.47
N GLU A 36 0.09 7.89 4.68
CA GLU A 36 -1.09 8.72 4.96
C GLU A 36 -0.86 9.64 6.18
N ASN A 37 -0.23 9.11 7.22
CA ASN A 37 0.15 9.86 8.43
C ASN A 37 1.36 10.78 8.20
N TRP A 38 2.30 10.40 7.34
CA TRP A 38 3.53 11.16 7.08
C TRP A 38 3.35 12.30 6.06
N VAL A 39 2.55 12.09 5.00
CA VAL A 39 2.28 13.16 4.03
C VAL A 39 1.32 14.18 4.63
N GLY A 40 1.83 15.38 4.90
CA GLY A 40 1.04 16.52 5.38
C GLY A 40 0.05 17.08 4.35
N HIS A 41 0.24 16.78 3.06
CA HIS A 41 -0.62 17.28 1.97
C HIS A 41 -1.82 16.38 1.67
N ALA A 42 -3.02 16.98 1.66
CA ALA A 42 -4.28 16.27 1.45
C ALA A 42 -4.38 15.47 0.13
N LYS A 43 -3.79 15.95 -0.97
CA LYS A 43 -3.83 15.25 -2.27
C LYS A 43 -2.97 13.99 -2.28
N ALA A 44 -1.73 14.08 -1.79
CA ALA A 44 -0.84 12.92 -1.67
C ALA A 44 -1.44 11.89 -0.70
N ARG A 45 -2.04 12.35 0.40
CA ARG A 45 -2.72 11.49 1.39
C ARG A 45 -3.83 10.65 0.75
N ARG A 46 -4.69 11.27 -0.05
CA ARG A 46 -5.76 10.56 -0.79
C ARG A 46 -5.21 9.49 -1.73
N GLY A 47 -4.08 9.75 -2.39
CA GLY A 47 -3.44 8.76 -3.27
C GLY A 47 -2.99 7.51 -2.51
N TRP A 48 -2.32 7.69 -1.37
CA TRP A 48 -1.91 6.57 -0.51
C TRP A 48 -3.09 5.79 0.05
N ARG A 49 -4.10 6.49 0.56
CA ARG A 49 -5.31 5.86 1.07
C ARG A 49 -6.03 5.01 0.02
N LEU A 50 -6.22 5.55 -1.19
CA LEU A 50 -6.87 4.81 -2.28
C LEU A 50 -6.06 3.59 -2.70
N SER A 51 -4.73 3.71 -2.74
CA SER A 51 -3.85 2.58 -3.06
C SER A 51 -3.94 1.48 -2.01
N GLY A 52 -3.99 1.84 -0.71
CA GLY A 52 -4.20 0.89 0.39
C GLY A 52 -5.53 0.14 0.25
N VAL A 53 -6.63 0.85 0.01
CA VAL A 53 -7.97 0.24 -0.19
C VAL A 53 -8.00 -0.72 -1.37
N GLN A 54 -7.30 -0.41 -2.47
CA GLN A 54 -7.22 -1.31 -3.63
C GLN A 54 -6.44 -2.59 -3.29
N ALA A 55 -5.37 -2.49 -2.50
CA ALA A 55 -4.60 -3.65 -2.07
C ALA A 55 -5.37 -4.53 -1.08
N GLU A 56 -6.13 -3.92 -0.16
CA GLU A 56 -7.06 -4.63 0.73
C GLU A 56 -8.10 -5.41 -0.07
N LYS A 57 -8.74 -4.77 -1.07
CA LYS A 57 -9.71 -5.44 -1.94
C LYS A 57 -9.11 -6.61 -2.71
N GLU A 58 -7.89 -6.47 -3.21
CA GLU A 58 -7.22 -7.58 -3.91
C GLU A 58 -6.89 -8.73 -2.95
N LEU A 59 -6.45 -8.42 -1.72
CA LEU A 59 -6.19 -9.42 -0.69
C LEU A 59 -7.48 -10.16 -0.29
N ASP A 60 -8.57 -9.41 -0.08
CA ASP A 60 -9.88 -9.97 0.26
C ASP A 60 -10.45 -10.83 -0.88
N ARG A 61 -10.31 -10.37 -2.13
CA ARG A 61 -10.67 -11.15 -3.33
C ARG A 61 -9.93 -12.49 -3.37
N ARG A 62 -8.64 -12.52 -3.02
CA ARG A 62 -7.85 -13.76 -3.00
C ARG A 62 -8.25 -14.69 -1.86
N ASN A 63 -8.50 -14.14 -0.67
CA ASN A 63 -8.93 -14.92 0.49
C ASN A 63 -10.34 -15.53 0.31
N ASN A 64 -11.24 -14.85 -0.42
CA ASN A 64 -12.60 -15.37 -0.68
C ASN A 64 -12.67 -16.37 -1.86
N VAL A 65 -11.60 -16.49 -2.65
CA VAL A 65 -11.51 -17.45 -3.77
C VAL A 65 -10.72 -18.71 -3.36
N ALA A 66 -10.01 -18.68 -2.22
CA ALA A 66 -9.34 -19.81 -1.61
C ALA A 66 -10.31 -20.64 -0.75
#